data_AF-A0A429XX79-F1
#
_entry.id   AF-A0A429XX79-F1
#
_cell.length_a   1.000
_cell.length_b   1.000
_cell.length_c   1.000
_cell.angle_alpha   90.00
_cell.angle_beta   90.00
_cell.angle_gamma   90.00
#
_symmetry.space_group_name_H-M   'P 1'
#
loop_
_entity.id
_entity.type
_entity.pdbx_description
1 polymer ?
#
loop_
_entity_poly.entity_id
_entity_poly.type
_entity_poly.pdbx_seq_one_letter_code
_entity_poly.pdbx_strand_id
1 'polypeptide(L)'
;MPLGRLVHLYIMKETILFQQLITSKKRLIIPMTILFIFFYFALPFLIWYLPRWINIEGKSLFIPWWWLFAFFQLAVTWILGWVYWCKAKRHDELVDYLKQRTVK
;
A
#
# COMPACT_ATOMS: atom_id res chain seq x y z
N MET A 1 44.50 -15.01 5.08
CA MET A 1 43.10 -14.98 4.58
C MET A 1 42.97 -13.73 3.72
N PRO A 2 42.68 -13.81 2.41
CA PRO A 2 42.83 -12.66 1.52
C PRO A 2 41.67 -11.67 1.71
N LEU A 3 42.02 -10.44 2.08
CA LEU A 3 41.12 -9.33 2.42
C LEU A 3 39.99 -9.12 1.39
N GLY A 4 40.25 -9.40 0.11
CA GLY A 4 39.26 -9.30 -0.97
C GLY A 4 38.05 -10.22 -0.82
N ARG A 5 38.18 -11.39 -0.17
CA ARG A 5 37.05 -12.31 0.03
C ARG A 5 36.05 -11.78 1.07
N LEU A 6 36.53 -11.05 2.08
CA LEU A 6 35.70 -10.45 3.12
C LEU A 6 34.91 -9.26 2.58
N VAL A 7 35.54 -8.42 1.75
CA VAL A 7 34.87 -7.29 1.07
C VAL A 7 33.74 -7.79 0.18
N HIS A 8 33.98 -8.85 -0.61
CA HIS A 8 32.96 -9.43 -1.49
C HIS A 8 31.78 -10.03 -0.71
N LEU A 9 32.05 -10.70 0.41
CA LEU A 9 31.02 -11.23 1.31
C LEU A 9 30.19 -10.11 1.95
N TYR A 10 30.83 -9.01 2.33
CA TYR A 10 30.17 -7.85 2.93
C TYR A 10 29.23 -7.14 1.94
N ILE A 11 29.71 -6.86 0.72
CA ILE A 11 28.92 -6.22 -0.34
C ILE A 11 27.71 -7.09 -0.72
N MET A 12 27.90 -8.40 -0.83
CA MET A 12 26.78 -9.30 -1.08
C MET A 12 25.76 -9.24 0.04
N LYS A 13 26.19 -9.29 1.31
CA LYS A 13 25.30 -9.27 2.48
C LYS A 13 24.46 -7.99 2.59
N GLU A 14 25.04 -6.83 2.29
CA GLU A 14 24.32 -5.56 2.19
C GLU A 14 23.30 -5.59 1.04
N THR A 15 23.68 -6.13 -0.12
CA THR A 15 22.82 -6.20 -1.31
C THR A 15 21.61 -7.11 -1.08
N ILE A 16 21.78 -8.30 -0.50
CA ILE A 16 20.66 -9.21 -0.18
C ILE A 16 19.74 -8.63 0.89
N LEU A 17 20.27 -7.99 1.94
CA LEU A 17 19.46 -7.29 2.94
C LEU A 17 18.63 -6.17 2.31
N PHE A 18 19.26 -5.35 1.47
CA PHE A 18 18.59 -4.28 0.74
C PHE A 18 17.48 -4.80 -0.18
N GLN A 19 17.75 -5.88 -0.93
CA GLN A 19 16.75 -6.54 -1.77
C GLN A 19 15.56 -7.08 -0.94
N GLN A 20 15.81 -7.67 0.22
CA GLN A 20 14.75 -8.13 1.12
C GLN A 20 13.89 -6.98 1.65
N LEU A 21 14.50 -5.84 1.99
CA LEU A 21 13.81 -4.60 2.37
C LEU A 21 12.91 -4.07 1.24
N ILE A 22 13.43 -4.01 0.01
CA ILE A 22 12.67 -3.56 -1.18
C ILE A 22 11.49 -4.50 -1.48
N THR A 23 11.72 -5.81 -1.43
CA THR A 23 10.68 -6.82 -1.73
C THR A 23 9.55 -6.76 -0.69
N SER A 24 9.89 -6.51 0.57
CA SER A 24 8.93 -6.35 1.65
C SER A 24 8.09 -5.09 1.48
N LYS A 25 8.69 -3.97 1.08
CA LYS A 25 7.96 -2.72 0.74
C LYS A 25 7.03 -2.91 -0.48
N LYS A 26 7.49 -3.59 -1.53
CA LYS A 26 6.68 -3.87 -2.72
C LYS A 26 5.43 -4.71 -2.41
N ARG A 27 5.54 -5.71 -1.54
CA ARG A 27 4.39 -6.56 -1.14
C ARG A 27 3.28 -5.76 -0.43
N LEU A 28 3.60 -4.59 0.12
CA LEU A 28 2.64 -3.67 0.72
C LEU A 28 2.02 -2.74 -0.32
N ILE A 29 2.85 -2.11 -1.15
CA ILE A 29 2.42 -1.06 -2.07
C ILE A 29 1.60 -1.65 -3.22
N ILE A 30 2.00 -2.81 -3.75
CA ILE A 30 1.34 -3.45 -4.90
C ILE A 30 -0.16 -3.72 -4.65
N PRO A 31 -0.59 -4.42 -3.57
CA PRO A 31 -2.01 -4.65 -3.34
C PRO A 31 -2.78 -3.35 -3.07
N MET A 32 -2.16 -2.34 -2.45
CA MET A 32 -2.78 -1.04 -2.23
C MET A 32 -3.03 -0.30 -3.54
N THR A 33 -2.05 -0.31 -4.45
CA THR A 33 -2.19 0.29 -5.79
C THR A 33 -3.27 -0.42 -6.59
N ILE A 34 -3.33 -1.76 -6.55
CA ILE A 34 -4.38 -2.53 -7.22
C ILE A 34 -5.75 -2.16 -6.67
N LEU A 35 -5.90 -2.09 -5.35
CA LEU A 35 -7.17 -1.72 -4.72
C LEU A 35 -7.58 -0.29 -5.09
N PHE A 36 -6.64 0.64 -5.12
CA PHE A 36 -6.89 2.02 -5.54
C PHE A 36 -7.36 2.10 -7.00
N ILE A 37 -6.68 1.40 -7.91
CA ILE A 37 -7.08 1.32 -9.32
C ILE A 37 -8.48 0.72 -9.44
N PHE A 38 -8.76 -0.37 -8.72
CA PHE A 38 -10.07 -1.01 -8.74
C PHE A 38 -11.16 -0.05 -8.25
N PHE A 39 -10.93 0.66 -7.14
CA PHE A 39 -11.88 1.65 -6.61
C PHE A 39 -12.06 2.88 -7.51
N TYR A 40 -10.98 3.30 -8.20
CA TYR A 40 -11.02 4.40 -9.15
C TYR A 40 -11.92 4.06 -10.35
N PHE A 41 -11.79 2.86 -10.90
CA PHE A 41 -12.61 2.40 -12.04
C PHE A 41 -13.97 1.85 -11.64
N ALA A 42 -14.18 1.48 -10.38
CA ALA A 42 -15.46 0.98 -9.90
C ALA A 42 -16.58 2.00 -10.08
N LEU A 43 -16.32 3.31 -9.92
CA LEU A 43 -17.34 4.36 -10.13
C LEU A 43 -17.82 4.42 -11.60
N PRO A 44 -16.95 4.61 -12.62
CA PRO A 44 -17.40 4.60 -14.02
C PRO A 44 -18.03 3.26 -14.43
N PHE A 45 -17.57 2.13 -13.89
CA PHE A 45 -18.20 0.84 -14.11
C PHE A 45 -19.63 0.78 -13.54
N LEU A 46 -19.84 1.34 -12.34
CA LEU A 46 -21.14 1.41 -11.69
C LEU A 46 -22.10 2.36 -12.43
N ILE A 47 -21.59 3.48 -12.95
CA ILE A 47 -22.35 4.41 -13.79
C ILE A 47 -22.82 3.72 -15.08
N TRP A 48 -21.95 2.92 -15.70
CA TRP A 48 -22.28 2.22 -16.96
C TRP A 48 -23.29 1.09 -16.77
N TYR A 49 -23.15 0.28 -15.71
CA TYR A 49 -24.06 -0.85 -15.45
C TYR A 49 -25.36 -0.45 -14.76
N LEU A 50 -25.34 0.55 -13.87
CA LEU A 50 -26.47 0.92 -13.02
C LEU A 50 -26.80 2.43 -13.09
N PRO A 51 -26.97 3.00 -14.30
CA PRO A 51 -27.20 4.45 -14.45
C PRO A 51 -28.47 4.90 -13.73
N ARG A 52 -29.49 4.04 -13.62
CA ARG A 52 -30.78 4.37 -12.99
C ARG A 52 -30.73 4.42 -11.45
N TRP A 53 -29.77 3.75 -10.81
CA TRP A 53 -29.58 3.82 -9.35
C TRP A 53 -28.63 4.93 -8.93
N ILE A 54 -27.67 5.25 -9.79
CA ILE A 54 -26.75 6.35 -9.58
C ILE A 54 -27.46 7.68 -9.87
N ASN A 55 -28.00 7.90 -11.08
CA ASN A 55 -28.68 9.12 -11.54
C ASN A 55 -30.15 9.20 -11.11
N ILE A 56 -30.45 8.89 -9.84
CA ILE A 56 -31.75 9.25 -9.26
C ILE A 56 -31.75 10.77 -9.02
N GLU A 57 -31.80 11.51 -10.11
CA GLU A 57 -31.91 12.97 -10.17
C GLU A 57 -33.40 13.40 -10.12
N GLY A 58 -34.32 12.45 -10.30
CA GLY A 58 -35.75 12.70 -10.49
C GLY A 58 -36.59 12.94 -9.24
N LYS A 59 -36.03 12.87 -8.03
CA LYS A 59 -36.77 13.22 -6.79
C LYS A 59 -35.89 14.05 -5.87
N SER A 60 -36.17 15.35 -5.89
CA SER A 60 -35.52 16.53 -5.29
C SER A 60 -35.00 16.47 -3.83
N LEU A 61 -34.87 15.31 -3.17
CA LEU A 61 -34.49 15.24 -1.76
C LEU A 61 -33.73 13.97 -1.33
N PHE A 62 -33.16 13.19 -2.25
CA PHE A 62 -32.37 12.02 -1.89
C PHE A 62 -30.90 12.21 -2.26
N ILE A 63 -30.03 11.97 -1.29
CA ILE A 63 -28.58 11.94 -1.48
C ILE A 63 -28.29 10.86 -2.53
N PRO A 64 -27.69 11.22 -3.67
CA PRO A 64 -27.47 10.29 -4.74
C PRO A 64 -26.40 9.26 -4.37
N TRP A 65 -26.52 8.04 -4.90
CA TRP A 65 -25.68 6.91 -4.49
C TRP A 65 -24.18 7.10 -4.75
N TRP A 66 -23.80 7.97 -5.70
CA TRP A 66 -22.38 8.33 -5.90
C TRP A 66 -21.76 9.05 -4.70
N TRP A 67 -22.56 9.81 -3.92
CA TRP A 67 -22.08 10.49 -2.72
C TRP A 67 -21.71 9.49 -1.63
N LEU A 68 -22.49 8.42 -1.48
CA LEU A 68 -22.16 7.33 -0.56
C LEU A 68 -20.88 6.60 -0.98
N PHE A 69 -20.70 6.38 -2.29
CA PHE A 69 -19.47 5.78 -2.83
C PHE A 69 -18.25 6.67 -2.60
N ALA A 70 -18.35 7.97 -2.85
CA ALA A 70 -17.27 8.93 -2.58
C ALA A 70 -16.92 8.99 -1.08
N PHE A 71 -17.92 8.93 -0.20
CA PHE A 71 -17.68 8.86 1.24
C PHE A 71 -17.01 7.55 1.65
N PHE A 72 -17.36 6.44 1.00
CA PHE A 72 -16.70 5.16 1.21
C PHE A 72 -15.23 5.19 0.76
N GLN A 73 -14.89 5.92 -0.31
CA GLN A 73 -13.50 6.10 -0.74
C GLN A 73 -12.63 6.74 0.35
N LEU A 74 -13.16 7.67 1.16
CA LEU A 74 -12.43 8.23 2.30
C LEU A 74 -12.07 7.17 3.34
N ALA A 75 -13.03 6.31 3.70
CA ALA A 75 -12.79 5.21 4.65
C ALA A 75 -11.74 4.23 4.12
N VAL A 76 -11.81 3.87 2.83
CA VAL A 76 -10.82 3.01 2.17
C VAL A 76 -9.42 3.62 2.25
N THR A 77 -9.26 4.91 1.92
CA THR A 77 -7.97 5.59 1.98
C THR A 77 -7.40 5.60 3.40
N TRP A 78 -8.23 5.86 4.41
CA TRP A 78 -7.81 5.82 5.82
C TRP A 78 -7.39 4.42 6.26
N ILE A 79 -8.15 3.38 5.89
CA ILE A 79 -7.79 1.99 6.18
C ILE A 79 -6.45 1.64 5.51
N LEU A 80 -6.25 2.03 4.25
CA LEU A 80 -4.98 1.79 3.55
C LEU A 80 -3.82 2.52 4.22
N GLY A 81 -4.02 3.78 4.60
CA GLY A 81 -3.02 4.57 5.35
C GLY A 81 -2.67 3.94 6.69
N TRP A 82 -3.68 3.45 7.43
CA TRP A 82 -3.49 2.77 8.71
C TRP A 82 -2.73 1.45 8.55
N VAL A 83 -3.15 0.61 7.60
CA VAL A 83 -2.47 -0.66 7.29
C VAL A 83 -1.02 -0.41 6.85
N TYR A 84 -0.78 0.64 6.05
CA TYR A 84 0.56 1.07 5.67
C TYR A 84 1.38 1.43 6.90
N TRP A 85 0.85 2.29 7.77
CA TRP A 85 1.52 2.77 8.98
C TRP A 85 1.91 1.63 9.92
N CYS A 86 0.96 0.73 10.22
CA CYS A 86 1.23 -0.43 11.08
C CYS A 86 2.32 -1.34 10.51
N LYS A 87 2.37 -1.54 9.19
CA LYS A 87 3.39 -2.39 8.57
C LYS A 87 4.74 -1.70 8.46
N ALA A 88 4.76 -0.39 8.18
CA ALA A 88 5.98 0.42 8.12
C ALA A 88 6.70 0.39 9.47
N LYS A 89 5.96 0.55 10.58
CA LYS A 89 6.53 0.44 11.94
C LYS A 89 7.25 -0.88 12.18
N ARG A 90 6.68 -1.99 11.69
CA ARG A 90 7.26 -3.33 11.82
C ARG A 90 8.51 -3.53 10.95
N HIS A 91 8.68 -2.74 9.89
CA HIS A 91 9.90 -2.73 9.10
C HIS A 91 10.99 -1.91 9.81
N ASP A 92 10.64 -0.79 10.44
CA ASP A 92 11.58 0.03 11.21
C ASP A 92 12.14 -0.75 12.42
N GLU A 93 11.30 -1.50 13.13
CA GLU A 93 11.73 -2.39 14.23
C GLU A 93 12.76 -3.45 13.77
N LEU A 94 12.61 -3.97 12.55
CA LEU A 94 13.53 -4.97 12.00
C LEU A 94 14.90 -4.37 11.66
N VAL A 95 14.91 -3.13 11.15
CA VAL A 95 16.13 -2.38 10.83
C VAL A 95 16.89 -2.03 12.10
N ASP A 96 16.19 -1.56 13.14
CA ASP A 96 16.82 -1.25 14.43
C ASP A 96 17.43 -2.48 15.09
N TYR A 97 16.76 -3.65 15.02
CA TYR A 97 17.32 -4.91 15.49
C TYR A 97 18.63 -5.30 14.77
N LEU A 98 18.67 -5.13 13.44
CA LEU A 98 19.87 -5.42 12.65
C LEU A 98 21.01 -4.43 12.93
N LYS A 99 20.68 -3.16 13.13
CA LYS A 99 21.66 -2.10 13.44
C LYS A 99 22.34 -2.35 14.79
N GLN A 100 21.58 -2.73 15.83
CA GLN A 100 22.13 -3.06 17.14
C GLN A 100 23.05 -4.29 17.12
N ARG A 101 22.79 -5.28 16.26
CA ARG A 101 23.66 -6.48 16.12
C ARG A 101 24.98 -6.22 15.41
N THR A 102 25.09 -5.15 14.63
CA THR A 102 26.27 -4.87 13.80
C THR A 102 27.23 -3.91 14.50
N VAL A 103 26.74 -3.16 15.50
CA VAL A 103 27.53 -2.20 16.30
C VAL A 103 28.12 -2.83 17.57
N LYS A 104 27.84 -4.11 17.85
CA LYS A 104 28.37 -4.87 18.99
C LYS A 104 29.34 -5.94 18.50
#